data_AF-A0A1Y6FRT1-F1
#
_entry.id   AF-A0A1Y6FRT1-F1
#
_cell.length_a   1.000
_cell.length_b   1.000
_cell.length_c   1.000
_cell.angle_alpha   90.00
_cell.angle_beta   90.00
_cell.angle_gamma   90.00
#
_symmetry.space_group_name_H-M   'P 1'
#
loop_
_entity.id
_entity.type
_entity.pdbx_description
1 polymer ?
#
loop_
_entity_poly.entity_id
_entity_poly.type
_entity_poly.pdbx_seq_one_letter_code
_entity_poly.pdbx_strand_id
1 'polypeptide(L)' 'MNKYTLELSLLKRINVMKETLVNVAKSKGINSPETISYSQELDKLLNLHMKHVSNYDKDRISKAS' A
#
# COMPACT_ATOMS: atom_id res chain seq x y z
N MET A 1 1.42 -8.63 18.49
CA MET A 1 1.61 -8.77 17.02
C MET A 1 2.90 -8.04 16.64
N ASN A 2 3.86 -8.70 15.99
CA ASN A 2 5.16 -8.09 15.67
C ASN A 2 5.01 -7.07 14.52
N LYS A 3 5.74 -5.94 14.58
CA LYS A 3 5.82 -4.90 13.53
C LYS A 3 6.14 -5.50 12.15
N TYR A 4 6.99 -6.52 12.09
CA TYR A 4 7.32 -7.24 10.86
C TYR A 4 6.11 -7.97 10.26
N THR A 5 5.29 -8.60 11.11
CA THR A 5 4.07 -9.31 10.68
C THR A 5 3.01 -8.33 10.14
N LEU A 6 2.92 -7.14 10.73
CA LEU A 6 2.05 -6.06 10.25
C LEU A 6 2.48 -5.55 8.87
N GLU A 7 3.78 -5.33 8.68
CA GLU A 7 4.34 -4.88 7.41
C GLU A 7 4.15 -5.91 6.29
N LEU A 8 4.40 -7.20 6.59
CA LEU A 8 4.18 -8.29 5.63
C LEU A 8 2.70 -8.40 5.23
N SER A 9 1.78 -8.24 6.19
CA SER A 9 0.34 -8.22 5.93
C SER A 9 -0.07 -7.05 5.04
N LEU A 10 0.49 -5.86 5.29
CA LEU A 10 0.24 -4.67 4.48
C LEU A 10 0.75 -4.84 3.05
N LEU A 11 1.96 -5.38 2.87
CA LEU A 11 2.54 -5.69 1.56
C LEU A 11 1.69 -6.72 0.79
N LYS A 12 1.23 -7.78 1.47
CA LYS A 12 0.34 -8.77 0.86
C LYS A 12 -0.95 -8.11 0.37
N ARG A 13 -1.55 -7.22 1.17
CA ARG A 13 -2.78 -6.50 0.79
C ARG A 13 -2.54 -5.56 -0.41
N ILE A 14 -1.40 -4.86 -0.45
CA ILE A 14 -1.01 -4.01 -1.59
C ILE A 14 -0.92 -4.84 -2.88
N ASN A 15 -0.30 -6.02 -2.83
CA ASN A 15 -0.16 -6.87 -4.01
C ASN A 15 -1.51 -7.38 -4.53
N VAL A 16 -2.38 -7.86 -3.64
CA VAL A 16 -3.73 -8.29 -4.02
C VAL A 16 -4.53 -7.13 -4.63
N MET A 17 -4.42 -5.93 -4.06
CA MET A 17 -5.12 -4.75 -4.56
C MET A 17 -4.61 -4.34 -5.95
N LYS A 18 -3.30 -4.44 -6.21
CA LYS A 18 -2.71 -4.19 -7.54
C LYS A 18 -3.27 -5.12 -8.60
N GLU A 19 -3.30 -6.42 -8.32
CA GLU A 19 -3.85 -7.42 -9.24
C GLU A 19 -5.34 -7.15 -9.51
N THR A 20 -6.10 -6.83 -8.45
CA THR A 20 -7.52 -6.48 -8.56
C THR A 20 -7.71 -5.24 -9.44
N LEU A 21 -6.95 -4.17 -9.21
CA LEU A 21 -7.02 -2.94 -9.99
C LEU A 21 -6.74 -3.21 -11.48
N VAL A 22 -5.71 -4.00 -11.79
CA VAL A 22 -5.37 -4.37 -13.18
C VAL A 22 -6.51 -5.14 -13.83
N ASN A 23 -7.12 -6.09 -13.11
CA ASN A 23 -8.23 -6.89 -13.64
C ASN A 23 -9.50 -6.05 -13.85
N VAL A 24 -9.79 -5.11 -12.94
CA VAL A 24 -10.91 -4.17 -13.08
C VAL A 24 -10.67 -3.19 -14.22
N ALA A 25 -9.45 -2.66 -14.36
CA ALA A 25 -9.07 -1.79 -15.48
C ALA A 25 -9.20 -2.50 -16.84
N LYS A 26 -8.80 -3.77 -16.92
CA LYS A 26 -8.94 -4.59 -18.14
C LYS A 26 -10.39 -4.87 -18.50
N SER A 27 -11.25 -5.08 -17.50
CA SER A 27 -12.66 -5.47 -17.73
C SER A 27 -13.62 -4.30 -17.89
N LYS A 28 -13.42 -3.21 -17.12
CA LYS A 28 -14.30 -2.04 -17.07
C LYS A 28 -13.71 -0.79 -17.71
N GLY A 29 -12.42 -0.82 -18.04
CA GLY A 29 -11.67 0.34 -18.53
C GLY A 29 -11.04 1.16 -17.41
N ILE A 30 -9.99 1.90 -17.78
CA ILE A 30 -9.17 2.68 -16.83
C ILE A 30 -9.93 3.84 -16.17
N ASN A 31 -10.93 4.39 -16.86
CA ASN A 31 -11.71 5.54 -16.41
C ASN A 31 -13.03 5.12 -15.73
N SER A 32 -13.26 3.83 -15.52
CA SER A 32 -14.47 3.40 -14.82
C SER A 32 -14.44 3.89 -13.36
N PRO A 33 -15.60 4.25 -12.77
CA PRO A 33 -15.68 4.62 -11.37
C PRO A 33 -15.04 3.59 -10.44
N GLU A 34 -15.17 2.30 -10.76
CA GLU A 34 -14.58 1.21 -10.00
C GLU A 34 -13.06 1.19 -10.10
N THR A 35 -12.49 1.31 -11.30
CA THR A 35 -11.02 1.39 -11.47
C THR A 35 -10.46 2.58 -10.69
N ILE A 36 -11.13 3.74 -10.76
CA ILE A 36 -10.71 4.95 -10.03
C ILE A 36 -10.78 4.69 -8.52
N SER A 37 -11.86 4.08 -8.03
CA SER A 37 -12.03 3.75 -6.61
C SER A 37 -10.93 2.81 -6.09
N TYR A 38 -10.63 1.74 -6.84
CA TYR A 38 -9.53 0.82 -6.50
C TYR A 38 -8.17 1.50 -6.54
N SER A 39 -7.93 2.43 -7.49
CA SER A 39 -6.70 3.21 -7.55
C SER A 39 -6.52 4.07 -6.30
N GLN A 40 -7.57 4.76 -5.87
CA GLN A 40 -7.54 5.59 -4.66
C GLN A 40 -7.32 4.76 -3.39
N GLU A 41 -7.88 3.55 -3.32
CA GLU A 41 -7.66 2.67 -2.16
C GLU A 41 -6.23 2.11 -2.14
N LEU A 42 -5.69 1.75 -3.31
CA LEU A 42 -4.30 1.33 -3.44
C LEU A 42 -3.33 2.44 -3.01
N ASP A 43 -3.57 3.68 -3.42
CA ASP A 43 -2.77 4.83 -3.02
C ASP A 43 -2.77 5.06 -1.50
N LYS A 44 -3.91 4.86 -0.83
CA LYS A 44 -3.98 4.93 0.64
C LYS A 44 -3.09 3.88 1.30
N LEU A 45 -3.07 2.65 0.78
CA LEU A 45 -2.22 1.58 1.32
C LEU A 45 -0.74 1.84 1.08
N LEU A 46 -0.38 2.33 -0.12
CA LEU A 46 1.00 2.71 -0.45
C LEU A 46 1.48 3.83 0.47
N ASN A 47 0.66 4.85 0.69
CA ASN A 47 0.95 5.95 1.61
C ASN A 47 1.14 5.46 3.06
N LEU A 48 0.31 4.51 3.51
CA LEU A 48 0.46 3.91 4.84
C LEU A 48 1.78 3.15 4.95
N HIS A 49 2.13 2.36 3.93
CA HIS A 49 3.39 1.62 3.90
C HIS A 49 4.59 2.57 3.90
N MET A 50 4.58 3.60 3.05
CA MET A 50 5.63 4.63 3.00
C MET A 50 5.80 5.36 4.34
N LYS A 51 4.70 5.69 5.04
CA LYS A 51 4.77 6.29 6.38
C LYS A 51 5.42 5.35 7.40
N HIS A 52 5.09 4.05 7.36
CA HIS A 52 5.70 3.06 8.25
C HIS A 52 7.20 2.86 7.96
N VAL A 53 7.60 2.87 6.70
CA VAL A 53 9.01 2.78 6.28
C VAL A 53 9.77 4.07 6.59
N SER A 54 9.21 5.25 6.31
CA SER A 54 9.87 6.53 6.58
C SER A 54 10.05 6.79 8.08
N ASN A 55 9.11 6.36 8.93
CA ASN A 55 9.28 6.43 10.38
C ASN A 55 10.35 5.46 10.89
N TYR A 56 10.62 4.36 10.18
CA TYR A 56 11.69 3.43 10.52
C TYR A 56 13.08 4.09 10.38
N ASP A 57 13.30 4.91 9.35
CA ASP A 57 14.56 5.62 9.16
C ASP A 57 14.78 6.72 10.21
N LYS A 58 13.72 7.44 10.59
CA LYS A 58 13.80 8.46 11.67
C LYS A 58 14.10 7.85 13.03
N ASP A 59 13.50 6.71 13.37
CA ASP A 59 13.74 6.01 14.65
C ASP A 59 15.14 5.41 14.77
N ARG A 60 15.83 5.12 13.65
CA ARG A 60 17.22 4.68 13.66
C ARG A 60 18.20 5.82 13.84
N ILE A 61 17.91 6.98 13.23
CA ILE A 61 18.76 8.17 13.34
C ILE A 61 18.71 8.74 14.77
N SER A 62 17.53 8.76 15.40
CA SER A 62 17.36 9.27 16.77
C SER A 62 17.96 8.39 17.87
N LYS A 63 18.21 7.10 17.61
CA LYS A 63 18.89 6.18 18.54
C LYS A 63 20.40 6.10 18.33
N ALA A 64 20.91 6.72 17.28
CA ALA A 64 22.34 6.77 16.96
C ALA A 64 23.01 8.11 17.35
N SER A 65 22.25 9.03 17.95
CA SER A 65 22.73 10.31 18.53
C SER A 65 22.67 10.24 20.05
#